data_AF-A0A9D6TZW9-F1
#
_entry.id   AF-A0A9D6TZW9-F1
#
_cell.length_a   1.000
_cell.length_b   1.000
_cell.length_c   1.000
_cell.angle_alpha   90.00
_cell.angle_beta   90.00
_cell.angle_gamma   90.00
#
_symmetry.space_group_name_H-M   'P 1'
#
loop_
_entity.id
_entity.type
_entity.pdbx_description
1 polymer ?
#
loop_
_entity_poly.entity_id
_entity_poly.type
_entity_poly.pdbx_seq_one_letter_code
_entity_poly.pdbx_strand_id
1 'polypeptide(L)'
;MTPRRLVVTALLLAGCATWSWHPSTALLAQADRLSERGEYARAVEVYDEFLARHSDDGEVPRARARRATAAAIVSARAEIDGLRRELGLREAEIARMAQELGRLGRALAAREGELASRDAEVERLRLELAARQAEVARLASEAERLGADLERLKRIDMRLERRRP
;
A
#
# COMPACT_ATOMS: atom_id res chain seq x y z
N MET A 1 16.69 8.54 -108.05
CA MET A 1 16.39 9.52 -106.98
C MET A 1 16.31 8.77 -105.65
N THR A 2 17.36 8.83 -104.83
CA THR A 2 17.24 8.67 -103.36
C THR A 2 16.48 9.89 -102.80
N PRO A 3 15.84 9.89 -101.61
CA PRO A 3 16.27 9.24 -100.36
C PRO A 3 15.05 8.66 -99.57
N ARG A 4 15.03 8.25 -98.30
CA ARG A 4 15.88 8.49 -97.12
C ARG A 4 15.45 7.47 -96.06
N ARG A 5 16.43 6.87 -95.39
CA ARG A 5 16.26 5.93 -94.27
C ARG A 5 15.69 6.67 -93.05
N LEU A 6 14.63 6.14 -92.45
CA LEU A 6 14.27 6.39 -91.05
C LEU A 6 14.36 5.06 -90.32
N VAL A 7 15.53 4.83 -89.73
CA VAL A 7 15.76 3.78 -88.74
C VAL A 7 15.08 4.26 -87.46
N VAL A 8 13.91 3.72 -87.16
CA VAL A 8 13.30 3.87 -85.83
C VAL A 8 14.00 2.87 -84.93
N THR A 9 15.08 3.32 -84.28
CA THR A 9 15.69 2.60 -83.17
C THR A 9 14.77 2.76 -81.98
N ALA A 10 13.82 1.83 -81.81
CA ALA A 10 13.06 1.68 -80.59
C ALA A 10 14.03 1.25 -79.47
N LEU A 11 14.54 2.23 -78.72
CA LEU A 11 15.23 2.00 -77.46
C LEU A 11 14.17 1.52 -76.44
N LEU A 12 13.86 0.23 -76.49
CA LEU A 12 13.16 -0.46 -75.42
C LEU A 12 14.12 -0.55 -74.22
N LEU A 13 14.17 0.52 -73.42
CA LEU A 13 14.52 0.41 -72.02
C LEU A 13 13.37 -0.31 -71.31
N ALA A 14 13.29 -1.62 -71.52
CA ALA A 14 12.79 -2.53 -70.51
C ALA A 14 13.80 -2.51 -69.36
N GLY A 15 13.79 -1.41 -68.60
CA GLY A 15 14.33 -1.42 -67.25
C GLY A 15 13.52 -2.47 -66.51
N CYS A 16 14.16 -3.61 -66.28
CA CYS A 16 13.67 -4.67 -65.41
C CYS A 16 13.38 -4.07 -64.04
N ALA A 17 12.16 -3.57 -63.84
CA ALA A 17 11.52 -3.66 -62.55
C ALA A 17 11.34 -5.15 -62.31
N THR A 18 12.35 -5.76 -61.70
CA THR A 18 12.32 -7.09 -61.13
C THR A 18 11.26 -7.07 -60.03
N TRP A 19 10.00 -7.16 -60.45
CA TRP A 19 8.87 -7.57 -59.63
C TRP A 19 8.99 -9.07 -59.39
N SER A 20 10.14 -9.47 -58.85
CA SER A 20 10.33 -10.79 -58.31
C SER A 20 9.66 -10.75 -56.94
N TRP A 21 8.41 -11.18 -56.92
CA TRP A 21 7.67 -11.42 -55.71
C TRP A 21 8.40 -12.55 -54.97
N HIS A 22 9.36 -12.16 -54.13
CA HIS A 22 10.12 -13.10 -53.32
C HIS A 22 9.32 -13.32 -52.04
N PRO A 23 8.98 -14.58 -51.69
CA PRO A 23 8.30 -14.89 -50.43
C PRO A 23 8.97 -14.27 -49.19
N SER A 24 10.30 -14.07 -49.24
CA SER A 24 11.07 -13.42 -48.18
C SER A 24 10.67 -11.97 -47.92
N THR A 25 10.43 -11.17 -48.98
CA THR A 25 10.07 -9.74 -48.84
C THR A 25 8.64 -9.56 -48.33
N ALA A 26 7.72 -10.46 -48.71
CA ALA A 26 6.35 -10.45 -48.21
C ALA A 26 6.27 -10.76 -46.70
N LEU A 27 7.05 -11.73 -46.23
CA LEU A 27 7.11 -12.14 -44.83
C LEU A 27 7.76 -11.06 -43.95
N LEU A 28 8.85 -10.45 -44.41
CA LEU A 28 9.48 -9.33 -43.71
C LEU A 28 8.54 -8.12 -43.61
N ALA A 29 7.85 -7.77 -44.69
CA ALA A 29 6.87 -6.68 -44.68
C ALA A 29 5.67 -6.98 -43.77
N GLN A 30 5.31 -8.26 -43.58
CA GLN A 30 4.30 -8.65 -42.60
C GLN A 30 4.77 -8.42 -41.16
N ALA A 31 6.00 -8.82 -40.83
CA ALA A 31 6.58 -8.58 -39.51
C ALA A 31 6.66 -7.07 -39.18
N ASP A 32 7.06 -6.26 -40.17
CA ASP A 32 7.09 -4.80 -40.05
C ASP A 32 5.71 -4.23 -39.70
N ARG A 33 4.66 -4.64 -40.44
CA ARG A 33 3.28 -4.19 -40.17
C ARG A 33 2.79 -4.57 -38.79
N LEU A 34 3.18 -5.75 -38.28
CA LEU A 34 2.83 -6.16 -36.91
C LEU A 34 3.52 -5.27 -35.88
N SER A 35 4.79 -4.93 -36.07
CA SER A 35 5.50 -3.98 -35.23
C SER A 35 4.86 -2.58 -35.26
N GLU A 36 4.47 -2.09 -36.43
CA GLU A 36 3.80 -0.79 -36.59
C GLU A 36 2.45 -0.73 -35.88
N ARG A 37 1.73 -1.86 -35.81
CA ARG A 37 0.48 -2.00 -35.05
C ARG A 37 0.70 -2.19 -33.55
N GLY A 38 1.95 -2.32 -33.11
CA GLY A 38 2.32 -2.59 -31.72
C GLY A 38 2.13 -4.04 -31.28
N GLU A 39 1.87 -4.96 -32.22
CA GLU A 39 1.75 -6.41 -32.02
C GLU A 39 3.14 -7.06 -31.95
N TYR A 40 4.02 -6.53 -31.09
CA TYR A 40 5.44 -6.87 -31.07
C TYR A 40 5.73 -8.35 -30.79
N ALA A 41 4.91 -9.03 -29.97
CA ALA A 41 5.09 -10.47 -29.71
C ALA A 41 4.90 -11.29 -31.00
N ARG A 42 3.82 -11.03 -31.75
CA ARG A 42 3.59 -11.65 -33.06
C ARG A 42 4.63 -11.22 -34.09
N ALA A 43 5.07 -9.96 -34.05
CA ALA A 43 6.13 -9.49 -34.92
C ALA A 43 7.43 -10.29 -34.71
N VAL A 44 7.82 -10.57 -33.46
CA VAL A 44 9.00 -11.39 -33.13
C VAL A 44 8.86 -12.79 -33.71
N GLU A 45 7.71 -13.44 -33.59
CA GLU A 45 7.45 -14.77 -34.18
C GLU A 45 7.65 -14.77 -35.71
N VAL A 46 7.12 -13.75 -36.40
CA VAL A 46 7.25 -13.65 -37.87
C VAL A 46 8.68 -13.29 -38.29
N TYR A 47 9.40 -12.46 -37.52
CA TYR A 47 10.82 -12.24 -37.75
C TYR A 47 11.65 -13.52 -37.53
N ASP A 48 11.33 -14.32 -36.51
CA ASP A 48 11.99 -15.61 -36.27
C ASP A 48 11.75 -16.59 -37.41
N GLU A 49 10.53 -16.63 -37.94
CA GLU A 49 10.17 -17.41 -39.12
C GLU A 49 10.94 -16.97 -40.37
N PHE A 50 11.07 -15.65 -40.60
CA PHE A 50 11.89 -15.10 -41.68
C PHE A 50 13.36 -15.50 -41.53
N LEU A 51 13.93 -15.33 -40.34
CA LEU A 51 15.34 -15.65 -40.06
C LEU A 51 15.63 -17.14 -40.20
N ALA A 52 14.66 -18.00 -39.91
CA ALA A 52 14.78 -19.46 -40.06
C ALA A 52 14.70 -19.92 -41.52
N ARG A 53 13.83 -19.30 -42.34
CA ARG A 53 13.59 -19.71 -43.74
C ARG A 53 14.51 -19.02 -44.75
N HIS A 54 15.05 -17.85 -44.41
CA HIS A 54 15.77 -16.98 -45.34
C HIS A 54 17.12 -16.55 -44.74
N SER A 55 17.93 -17.51 -44.27
CA SER A 55 19.20 -17.25 -43.57
C SER A 55 20.26 -16.52 -44.41
N ASP A 56 20.18 -16.64 -45.74
CA ASP A 56 21.14 -16.07 -46.70
C ASP A 56 20.63 -14.79 -47.37
N ASP A 57 19.46 -14.27 -46.97
CA ASP A 57 18.87 -13.05 -47.52
C ASP A 57 19.62 -11.79 -47.03
N GLY A 58 19.80 -10.80 -47.91
CA GLY A 58 20.50 -9.55 -47.59
C GLY A 58 19.84 -8.71 -46.49
N GLU A 59 18.53 -8.91 -46.25
CA GLU A 59 17.79 -8.20 -45.21
C GLU A 59 17.95 -8.84 -43.81
N VAL A 60 18.65 -9.98 -43.68
CA VAL A 60 18.86 -10.66 -42.39
C VAL A 60 19.40 -9.76 -41.27
N PRO A 61 20.43 -8.91 -41.48
CA PRO A 61 20.91 -8.02 -40.43
C PRO A 61 19.83 -7.05 -39.92
N ARG A 62 19.01 -6.53 -40.84
CA ARG A 62 17.90 -5.62 -40.52
C ARG A 62 16.79 -6.35 -39.78
N ALA A 63 16.42 -7.55 -40.23
CA ALA A 63 15.44 -8.40 -39.56
C ALA A 63 15.87 -8.73 -38.12
N ARG A 64 17.14 -9.08 -37.89
CA ARG A 64 17.69 -9.32 -36.53
C ARG A 64 17.58 -8.08 -35.64
N ALA A 65 17.99 -6.91 -36.14
CA ALA A 65 17.92 -5.67 -35.38
C ALA A 65 16.47 -5.32 -35.00
N ARG A 66 15.54 -5.40 -35.95
CA ARG A 66 14.12 -5.12 -35.72
C ARG A 66 13.47 -6.12 -34.77
N ARG A 67 13.77 -7.41 -34.92
CA ARG A 67 13.35 -8.47 -34.00
C ARG A 67 13.86 -8.21 -32.59
N ALA A 68 15.13 -7.86 -32.43
CA ALA A 68 15.71 -7.54 -31.13
C ALA A 68 15.00 -6.36 -30.46
N THR A 69 14.70 -5.30 -31.22
CA THR A 69 13.91 -4.17 -30.73
C THR A 69 12.49 -4.60 -30.31
N ALA A 70 11.80 -5.38 -31.14
CA ALA A 70 10.45 -5.86 -30.81
C ALA A 70 10.45 -6.74 -29.56
N ALA A 71 11.44 -7.63 -29.41
CA ALA A 71 11.62 -8.47 -28.23
C ALA A 71 11.92 -7.63 -26.97
N ALA A 72 12.77 -6.61 -27.08
CA ALA A 72 13.06 -5.70 -25.98
C ALA A 72 11.79 -4.95 -25.52
N ILE A 73 10.93 -4.53 -26.45
CA ILE A 73 9.64 -3.89 -26.10
C ILE A 73 8.72 -4.88 -25.38
N VAL A 74 8.66 -6.14 -25.80
CA VAL A 74 7.86 -7.17 -25.11
C VAL A 74 8.37 -7.39 -23.69
N SER A 75 9.68 -7.51 -23.49
CA SER A 75 10.28 -7.66 -22.14
C SER A 75 9.97 -6.45 -21.26
N ALA A 76 10.20 -5.23 -21.77
CA ALA A 76 9.95 -4.01 -21.03
C ALA A 76 8.48 -3.87 -20.62
N ARG A 77 7.53 -4.27 -21.48
CA ARG A 77 6.10 -4.29 -21.12
C ARG A 77 5.81 -5.28 -20.00
N ALA A 78 6.37 -6.49 -20.06
CA ALA A 78 6.21 -7.49 -19.00
C ALA A 78 6.82 -7.02 -17.66
N GLU A 79 7.97 -6.36 -17.70
CA GLU A 79 8.60 -5.74 -16.53
C GLU A 79 7.75 -4.63 -15.94
N ILE A 80 7.21 -3.72 -16.77
CA ILE A 80 6.29 -2.67 -16.33
C ILE A 80 5.04 -3.26 -15.67
N ASP A 81 4.45 -4.30 -16.25
CA ASP A 81 3.29 -4.97 -15.67
C ASP A 81 3.63 -5.66 -14.34
N GLY A 82 4.84 -6.23 -14.24
CA GLY A 82 5.39 -6.74 -12.98
C GLY A 82 5.50 -5.67 -11.90
N LEU A 83 6.14 -4.55 -12.23
CA LEU A 83 6.34 -3.42 -11.32
C LEU A 83 5.02 -2.79 -10.88
N ARG A 84 4.04 -2.69 -11.79
CA ARG A 84 2.69 -2.20 -11.44
C ARG A 84 1.98 -3.11 -10.44
N ARG A 85 2.12 -4.44 -10.58
CA ARG A 85 1.58 -5.39 -9.60
C ARG A 85 2.27 -5.24 -8.25
N GLU A 86 3.59 -5.12 -8.23
CA GLU A 86 4.35 -4.94 -6.99
C GLU A 86 3.95 -3.63 -6.30
N LEU A 87 3.85 -2.53 -7.05
CA LEU A 87 3.39 -1.25 -6.52
C LEU A 87 2.00 -1.37 -5.89
N GLY A 88 1.04 -2.00 -6.58
CA GLY A 88 -0.31 -2.21 -6.04
C GLY A 88 -0.32 -3.06 -4.76
N LEU A 89 0.54 -4.08 -4.65
CA LEU A 89 0.69 -4.86 -3.42
C LEU A 89 1.24 -4.01 -2.26
N ARG A 90 2.24 -3.15 -2.54
CA ARG A 90 2.81 -2.24 -1.54
C ARG A 90 1.82 -1.17 -1.10
N GLU A 91 1.05 -0.60 -2.01
CA GLU A 91 -0.03 0.34 -1.69
C GLU A 91 -1.08 -0.30 -0.77
N ALA A 92 -1.48 -1.55 -1.04
CA ALA A 92 -2.40 -2.28 -0.19
C ALA A 92 -1.81 -2.57 1.22
N GLU A 93 -0.52 -2.89 1.30
CA GLU A 93 0.18 -3.09 2.58
C GLU A 93 0.23 -1.78 3.40
N ILE A 94 0.57 -0.67 2.76
CA ILE A 94 0.57 0.67 3.39
C ILE A 94 -0.83 1.02 3.90
N ALA A 95 -1.87 0.80 3.09
CA ALA A 95 -3.25 1.05 3.50
C ALA A 95 -3.66 0.21 4.72
N ARG A 96 -3.27 -1.06 4.77
CA ARG A 96 -3.50 -1.94 5.92
C ARG A 96 -2.78 -1.44 7.17
N MET A 97 -1.51 -1.04 7.05
CA MET A 97 -0.74 -0.50 8.18
C MET A 97 -1.35 0.79 8.71
N ALA A 98 -1.79 1.69 7.82
CA ALA A 98 -2.47 2.92 8.21
C ALA A 98 -3.77 2.66 9.00
N GLN A 99 -4.56 1.66 8.58
CA GLN A 99 -5.76 1.24 9.31
C GLN A 99 -5.42 0.70 10.71
N GLU A 100 -4.37 -0.11 10.83
CA GLU A 100 -3.93 -0.65 12.13
C GLU A 100 -3.42 0.45 13.05
N LEU A 101 -2.63 1.40 12.54
CA LEU A 101 -2.21 2.57 13.30
C LEU A 101 -3.41 3.38 13.80
N GLY A 102 -4.42 3.59 12.96
CA GLY A 102 -5.67 4.24 13.36
C GLY A 102 -6.44 3.47 14.44
N ARG A 103 -6.44 2.13 14.37
CA ARG A 103 -7.07 1.27 15.38
C ARG A 103 -6.33 1.37 16.72
N LEU A 104 -5.00 1.30 16.69
CA LEU A 104 -4.16 1.42 17.89
C LEU A 104 -4.28 2.81 18.52
N GLY A 105 -4.33 3.87 17.72
CA GLY A 105 -4.57 5.23 18.21
C GLY A 105 -5.88 5.38 18.97
N ARG A 106 -6.98 4.80 18.45
CA ARG A 106 -8.28 4.77 19.16
C ARG A 106 -8.21 3.96 20.45
N ALA A 107 -7.52 2.82 20.44
CA ALA A 107 -7.36 1.99 21.63
C ALA A 107 -6.55 2.71 22.73
N LEU A 108 -5.50 3.44 22.35
CA LEU A 108 -4.71 4.24 23.27
C LEU A 108 -5.55 5.35 23.91
N ALA A 109 -6.28 6.13 23.10
CA ALA A 109 -7.16 7.19 23.59
C ALA A 109 -8.24 6.66 24.56
N ALA A 110 -8.80 5.48 24.29
CA ALA A 110 -9.74 4.84 25.20
C ALA A 110 -9.09 4.47 26.55
N ARG A 111 -7.86 3.96 26.53
CA ARG A 111 -7.10 3.63 27.75
C ARG A 111 -6.71 4.86 28.54
N GLU A 112 -6.33 5.94 27.89
CA GLU A 112 -6.08 7.23 28.54
C GLU A 112 -7.34 7.76 29.25
N GLY A 113 -8.51 7.66 28.60
CA GLY A 113 -9.78 8.00 29.23
C GLY A 113 -10.13 7.12 30.44
N GLU A 114 -9.89 5.81 30.35
CA GLU A 114 -10.06 4.89 31.48
C GLU A 114 -9.13 5.20 32.65
N LEU A 115 -7.87 5.58 32.38
CA LEU A 115 -6.92 5.97 33.42
C LEU A 115 -7.37 7.26 34.11
N ALA A 116 -7.75 8.28 33.35
CA ALA A 116 -8.26 9.53 33.91
C ALA A 116 -9.51 9.31 34.79
N SER A 117 -10.42 8.42 34.38
CA SER A 117 -11.58 8.06 35.21
C SER A 117 -11.19 7.34 36.49
N ARG A 118 -10.16 6.48 36.45
CA ARG A 118 -9.65 5.80 37.64
C ARG A 118 -8.95 6.76 38.59
N ASP A 119 -8.18 7.71 38.07
CA ASP A 119 -7.51 8.72 38.88
C ASP A 119 -8.53 9.60 39.61
N ALA A 120 -9.60 10.02 38.92
CA ALA A 120 -10.68 10.78 39.54
C ALA A 120 -11.40 9.97 40.64
N GLU A 121 -11.61 8.67 40.42
CA GLU A 121 -12.20 7.78 41.41
C GLU A 121 -11.31 7.61 42.64
N VAL A 122 -10.00 7.47 42.44
CA VAL A 122 -9.03 7.40 43.54
C VAL A 122 -9.04 8.69 44.38
N GLU A 123 -9.07 9.86 43.75
CA GLU A 123 -9.16 11.14 44.47
C GLU A 123 -10.47 11.25 45.27
N ARG A 124 -11.59 10.84 44.68
CA ARG A 124 -12.88 10.79 45.37
C ARG A 124 -12.80 9.92 46.63
N LEU A 125 -12.26 8.71 46.50
CA LEU A 125 -12.13 7.77 47.62
C LEU A 125 -11.17 8.28 48.69
N ARG A 126 -10.11 9.00 48.32
CA ARG A 126 -9.20 9.66 49.28
C ARG A 126 -9.93 10.72 50.10
N LEU A 127 -10.76 11.55 49.47
CA LEU A 127 -11.56 12.55 50.16
C LEU A 127 -12.59 11.92 51.09
N GLU A 128 -13.27 10.86 50.63
CA GLU A 128 -14.22 10.13 51.47
C GLU A 128 -13.54 9.50 52.68
N LEU A 129 -12.38 8.87 52.49
CA LEU A 129 -11.59 8.29 53.58
C LEU A 129 -11.19 9.35 54.61
N ALA A 130 -10.72 10.52 54.15
CA ALA A 130 -10.36 11.63 55.04
C ALA A 130 -11.57 12.13 55.85
N ALA A 131 -12.73 12.26 55.22
CA ALA A 131 -13.97 12.65 55.90
C ALA A 131 -14.37 11.62 56.98
N ARG A 132 -14.29 10.32 56.67
CA ARG A 132 -14.55 9.24 57.64
C ARG A 132 -13.56 9.23 58.80
N GLN A 133 -12.28 9.48 58.54
CA GLN A 133 -11.28 9.59 59.59
C GLN A 133 -11.57 10.76 60.54
N ALA A 134 -12.01 11.90 60.02
CA ALA A 134 -12.43 13.04 60.84
C ALA A 134 -13.69 12.73 61.67
N GLU A 135 -14.66 12.03 61.09
CA GLU A 135 -15.87 11.57 61.80
C GLU A 135 -15.52 10.63 62.96
N VAL A 136 -14.65 9.64 62.72
CA VAL A 136 -14.16 8.72 63.75
C VAL A 136 -13.44 9.47 64.88
N ALA A 137 -12.57 10.43 64.56
CA ALA A 137 -11.86 11.22 65.56
C ALA A 137 -12.82 12.07 66.43
N ARG A 138 -13.87 12.64 65.80
CA ARG A 138 -14.92 13.37 66.51
C ARG A 138 -15.69 12.45 67.46
N LEU A 139 -16.14 11.29 66.98
CA LEU A 139 -16.90 10.34 67.79
C LEU A 139 -16.05 9.78 68.96
N ALA A 140 -14.77 9.54 68.74
CA ALA A 140 -13.84 9.16 69.81
C ALA A 140 -13.77 10.24 70.91
N SER A 141 -13.62 11.50 70.51
CA SER A 141 -13.59 12.64 71.46
C SER A 141 -14.91 12.79 72.23
N GLU A 142 -16.05 12.53 71.57
CA GLU A 142 -17.37 12.56 72.20
C GLU A 142 -17.55 11.43 73.20
N ALA A 143 -17.10 10.21 72.85
CA ALA A 143 -17.12 9.06 73.74
C ALA A 143 -16.26 9.28 75.00
N GLU A 144 -15.08 9.88 74.87
CA GLU A 144 -14.22 10.23 76.01
C GLU A 144 -14.91 11.23 76.96
N ARG A 145 -15.55 12.27 76.41
CA ARG A 145 -16.29 13.26 77.21
C ARG A 145 -17.45 12.61 77.97
N LEU A 146 -18.27 11.81 77.28
CA LEU A 146 -19.38 11.10 77.90
C LEU A 146 -18.90 10.13 78.98
N GLY A 147 -17.77 9.45 78.76
CA GLY A 147 -17.13 8.60 79.77
C GLY A 147 -16.73 9.39 81.02
N ALA A 148 -16.11 10.57 80.86
CA ALA A 148 -15.74 11.44 81.98
C ALA A 148 -16.97 11.97 82.74
N ASP A 149 -18.04 12.34 82.04
CA ASP A 149 -19.30 12.81 82.62
C ASP A 149 -19.99 11.69 83.42
N LEU A 150 -20.04 10.46 82.89
CA LEU A 150 -20.55 9.29 83.60
C LEU A 150 -19.79 9.05 84.91
N GLU A 151 -18.46 9.08 84.87
CA GLU A 151 -17.63 8.93 86.08
C GLU A 151 -17.87 10.06 87.09
N ARG A 152 -18.09 11.30 86.61
CA ARG A 152 -18.45 12.42 87.48
C ARG A 152 -19.81 12.21 88.15
N LEU A 153 -20.82 11.76 87.41
CA LEU A 153 -22.15 11.46 87.95
C LEU A 153 -22.09 10.34 88.98
N LYS A 154 -21.37 9.25 88.69
CA LYS A 154 -21.16 8.15 89.64
C LYS A 154 -20.52 8.62 90.95
N ARG A 155 -19.54 9.51 90.89
CA ARG A 155 -18.94 10.13 92.11
C ARG A 155 -19.91 11.03 92.87
N ILE A 156 -20.86 11.69 92.21
CA ILE A 156 -21.89 12.50 92.88
C ILE A 156 -22.88 11.58 93.59
N ASP A 157 -23.37 10.56 92.88
CA ASP A 157 -24.34 9.60 93.40
C ASP A 157 -23.83 8.89 94.66
N MET A 158 -22.61 8.32 94.62
CA MET A 158 -21.97 7.72 95.79
C MET A 158 -21.83 8.69 96.98
N ARG A 159 -21.62 9.98 96.73
CA ARG A 159 -21.56 11.00 97.79
C ARG A 159 -22.92 11.28 98.40
N LEU A 160 -23.98 11.22 97.61
CA LEU A 160 -25.35 11.39 98.07
C LEU A 160 -25.81 10.18 98.88
N GLU A 161 -25.51 8.96 98.42
CA GLU A 161 -25.82 7.72 99.15
C GLU A 161 -25.13 7.66 100.51
N ARG A 162 -23.85 8.01 100.60
CA ARG A 162 -23.12 8.09 101.89
C ARG A 162 -23.69 9.14 102.86
N ARG A 163 -24.48 10.09 102.38
CA ARG A 163 -25.09 11.17 103.18
C ARG A 163 -26.55 10.90 103.54
N ARG A 164 -27.13 9.78 103.07
CA ARG A 164 -28.46 9.36 103.54
C ARG A 164 -28.34 8.78 104.96
N PRO A 165 -29.08 9.33 105.94
CA PRO A 165 -29.09 8.83 107.32
C PRO A 165 -29.80 7.48 107.46
#